data_AF-A0A358HTR7-F1
#
_entry.id   AF-A0A358HTR7-F1
#
_cell.length_a   1.000
_cell.length_b   1.000
_cell.length_c   1.000
_cell.angle_alpha   90.00
_cell.angle_beta   90.00
_cell.angle_gamma   90.00
#
_symmetry.space_group_name_H-M   'P 1'
#
loop_
_entity.id
_entity.type
_entity.pdbx_description
1 polymer ?
#
loop_
_entity_poly.entity_id
_entity_poly.type
_entity_poly.pdbx_seq_one_letter_code
_entity_poly.pdbx_strand_id
1 'polypeptide(L)' 'SWIFGGYLIHAAGVMTEGWFHVKLLCVVLMTVSHMMLARYRRAFEADANTKSQKFFRIFNEVPTILMVIIVFMVIARPF' A
#
# COMPACT_ATOMS: atom_id res chain seq x y z
N SER A 1 4.29 -10.94 -7.29
CA SER A 1 2.91 -10.50 -6.95
C SER A 1 2.29 -9.58 -7.99
N TRP A 2 2.95 -8.49 -8.41
CA TRP A 2 2.37 -7.51 -9.35
C TRP A 2 1.91 -8.09 -10.71
N ILE A 3 2.67 -9.02 -11.31
CA ILE A 3 2.28 -9.66 -12.57
C ILE A 3 0.95 -10.43 -12.42
N PHE A 4 0.84 -11.25 -11.37
CA PHE A 4 -0.41 -11.97 -11.07
C PHE A 4 -1.57 -11.04 -10.73
N GLY A 5 -1.29 -9.92 -10.04
CA GLY A 5 -2.27 -8.87 -9.78
C GLY A 5 -2.80 -8.25 -11.07
N GLY A 6 -1.90 -7.86 -11.98
CA GLY A 6 -2.27 -7.32 -13.30
C GLY A 6 -3.08 -8.31 -14.14
N TYR A 7 -2.70 -9.59 -14.12
CA TYR A 7 -3.46 -10.65 -14.79
C TYR A 7 -4.88 -10.79 -14.23
N LEU A 8 -5.04 -10.78 -12.90
CA LEU A 8 -6.36 -10.83 -12.27
C LEU A 8 -7.22 -9.62 -12.61
N ILE A 9 -6.64 -8.43 -12.71
CA ILE A 9 -7.35 -7.21 -13.11
C ILE A 9 -7.91 -7.36 -14.53
N HIS A 10 -7.09 -7.87 -15.45
CA HIS A 10 -7.51 -8.13 -16.82
C HIS A 10 -8.61 -9.19 -16.88
N ALA A 11 -8.44 -10.32 -16.19
CA ALA A 11 -9.41 -11.41 -16.15
C ALA A 11 -10.74 -11.03 -15.49
N ALA A 12 -10.72 -10.13 -14.49
CA ALA A 12 -11.90 -9.72 -13.75
C ALA A 12 -12.71 -8.59 -14.43
N GLY A 13 -12.15 -7.89 -15.41
CA GLY A 13 -12.86 -6.82 -16.14
C GLY A 13 -13.20 -5.57 -15.31
N VAL A 14 -12.58 -5.38 -14.14
CA VAL A 14 -12.92 -4.33 -13.15
C VAL A 14 -12.33 -2.94 -13.47
N MET A 15 -11.82 -2.73 -14.68
CA MET A 15 -11.15 -1.46 -15.05
C MET A 15 -12.09 -0.29 -15.26
N THR A 16 -13.39 -0.55 -15.38
CA THR A 16 -14.43 0.49 -15.49
C THR A 16 -15.02 0.88 -14.14
N GLU A 17 -14.68 0.14 -13.08
CA GLU A 17 -15.25 0.30 -11.74
C GLU A 17 -14.44 1.31 -10.96
N GLY A 18 -15.07 2.39 -10.47
CA GLY A 18 -14.29 3.44 -9.83
C GLY A 18 -13.75 3.03 -8.46
N TRP A 19 -14.49 2.22 -7.68
CA TRP A 19 -13.98 1.68 -6.40
C TRP A 19 -12.65 0.92 -6.61
N PHE A 20 -12.49 0.29 -7.77
CA PHE A 20 -11.30 -0.47 -8.10
C PHE A 20 -10.09 0.46 -8.28
N HIS A 21 -10.26 1.62 -8.94
CA HIS A 21 -9.17 2.59 -9.08
C HIS A 21 -8.65 3.10 -7.74
N VAL A 22 -9.56 3.42 -6.80
CA VAL A 22 -9.19 3.84 -5.44
C VAL A 22 -8.42 2.73 -4.74
N LYS A 23 -8.94 1.49 -4.79
CA LYS A 23 -8.26 0.31 -4.23
C LYS A 23 -6.87 0.12 -4.83
N LEU A 24 -6.74 0.22 -6.15
CA LEU A 24 -5.46 0.03 -6.85
C LEU A 24 -4.45 1.10 -6.41
N LEU A 25 -4.87 2.36 -6.32
CA LEU A 25 -4.03 3.45 -5.80
C LEU A 25 -3.52 3.13 -4.39
N CYS A 26 -4.38 2.66 -3.49
CA CYS A 26 -3.97 2.26 -2.14
C CYS A 26 -2.94 1.11 -2.15
N VAL A 27 -3.09 0.12 -3.04
CA VAL A 27 -2.12 -0.99 -3.18
C VAL A 27 -0.76 -0.49 -3.70
N VAL A 28 -0.76 0.46 -4.63
CA VAL A 28 0.47 1.13 -5.10
C VAL A 28 1.14 1.88 -3.94
N LEU A 29 0.40 2.69 -3.20
CA LEU A 29 0.92 3.41 -2.03
C LEU A 29 1.47 2.46 -0.96
N MET A 30 0.82 1.31 -0.75
CA MET A 30 1.30 0.28 0.18
C MET A 30 2.62 -0.35 -0.30
N THR A 31 2.79 -0.50 -1.61
CA THR A 31 4.07 -0.97 -2.16
C THR A 31 5.17 0.07 -1.96
N VAL A 32 4.88 1.35 -2.19
CA VAL A 32 5.84 2.43 -1.92
C VAL A 32 6.24 2.45 -0.45
N SER A 33 5.27 2.37 0.47
CA SER A 33 5.57 2.36 1.91
C SER A 33 6.40 1.15 2.32
N HIS A 34 6.13 -0.03 1.76
CA HIS A 34 6.94 -1.24 1.97
C HIS A 34 8.39 -1.04 1.50
N MET A 35 8.60 -0.46 0.32
CA MET A 35 9.95 -0.18 -0.20
C MET A 35 10.69 0.86 0.65
N MET A 36 9.99 1.88 1.16
CA MET A 36 10.56 2.85 2.08
C MET A 36 10.97 2.20 3.40
N LEU A 37 10.16 1.30 3.96
CA LEU A 37 10.53 0.52 5.15
C LEU A 37 11.77 -0.35 4.89
N ALA A 38 11.88 -0.97 3.72
CA ALA A 38 13.08 -1.71 3.34
C ALA A 38 14.33 -0.81 3.30
N ARG A 39 14.20 0.41 2.78
CA ARG A 39 15.28 1.42 2.83
C ARG A 39 15.63 1.83 4.25
N TYR A 40 14.65 2.11 5.09
CA TYR A 40 14.89 2.50 6.49
C TYR A 40 15.53 1.37 7.28
N ARG A 41 15.11 0.12 7.06
CA ARG A 41 15.74 -1.06 7.67
C ARG A 41 17.23 -1.13 7.35
N ARG A 42 17.61 -0.94 6.08
CA ARG A 42 19.03 -0.88 5.67
C ARG A 42 19.78 0.28 6.32
N ALA A 43 19.14 1.44 6.49
CA ALA A 43 19.74 2.57 7.18
C ALA A 43 19.96 2.30 8.68
N PHE A 44 19.04 1.56 9.32
CA PHE A 44 19.22 1.06 10.68
C PHE A 44 20.35 0.04 10.80
N GLU A 45 20.44 -0.91 9.86
CA GLU A 45 21.53 -1.90 9.80
C GLU A 45 22.93 -1.22 9.68
N ALA A 46 22.98 -0.05 9.04
CA ALA A 46 24.20 0.76 8.87
C ALA A 46 24.41 1.85 9.94
N ASP A 47 23.60 1.85 11.01
CA ASP A 47 23.59 2.87 12.08
C ASP A 47 23.49 4.33 11.58
N ALA A 48 22.89 4.51 10.40
CA ALA A 48 22.73 5.80 9.71
C ALA A 48 21.30 6.33 9.80
N ASN A 49 20.54 5.91 10.81
CA ASN A 49 19.16 6.34 10.99
C ASN A 49 19.08 7.80 11.46
N THR A 50 18.50 8.65 10.63
CA THR A 50 18.29 10.08 10.91
C THR A 50 16.88 10.42 11.39
N LYS A 51 15.99 9.42 11.54
CA LYS A 51 14.58 9.61 11.88
C LYS A 51 14.30 9.19 13.33
N SER A 52 13.38 9.91 13.97
CA SER A 52 12.98 9.62 15.36
C SER A 52 12.08 8.38 15.47
N GLN A 53 12.02 7.79 16.66
CA GLN A 53 11.09 6.68 16.94
C GLN A 53 9.63 7.04 16.64
N LYS A 54 9.21 8.28 16.94
CA LYS A 54 7.84 8.75 16.67
C LYS A 54 7.52 8.71 15.17
N PHE A 55 8.49 9.04 14.31
CA PHE A 55 8.33 8.93 12.86
C PHE A 55 8.00 7.50 12.43
N PHE A 56 8.75 6.50 12.93
CA PHE A 56 8.52 5.10 12.58
C PHE A 56 7.20 4.55 13.11
N ARG A 57 6.75 5.00 14.29
CA ARG A 57 5.42 4.64 14.81
C ARG A 57 4.31 5.09 13.86
N ILE A 58 4.34 6.34 13.44
CA ILE A 58 3.36 6.90 12.49
C ILE A 58 3.48 6.22 11.12
N PHE A 59 4.71 5.99 10.64
CA PHE A 59 4.92 5.34 9.35
C PHE A 59 4.37 3.90 9.32
N ASN A 60 4.45 3.19 10.44
CA ASN A 60 3.89 1.85 10.58
C ASN A 60 2.34 1.82 10.61
N GLU A 61 1.69 2.96 10.85
CA GLU A 61 0.22 3.06 10.78
C GLU A 61 -0.27 3.28 9.34
N VAL A 62 0.60 3.73 8.41
CA VAL A 62 0.25 3.95 7.00
C VAL A 62 -0.31 2.69 6.33
N PRO A 63 0.33 1.49 6.44
CA PRO A 63 -0.25 0.26 5.90
C PRO A 63 -1.62 -0.07 6.50
N THR A 64 -1.83 0.19 7.79
CA THR A 64 -3.11 -0.07 8.48
C THR A 64 -4.22 0.80 7.92
N ILE A 65 -3.97 2.10 7.78
CA ILE A 65 -4.95 3.05 7.20
C ILE A 65 -5.29 2.66 5.76
N LEU A 66 -4.27 2.36 4.94
CA LEU A 66 -4.46 1.89 3.57
C LEU A 66 -5.28 0.60 3.51
N MET A 67 -5.03 -0.36 4.42
CA MET A 67 -5.79 -1.60 4.51
C MET A 67 -7.27 -1.34 4.77
N VAL A 68 -7.59 -0.46 5.73
CA VAL A 68 -8.98 -0.09 6.05
C VAL A 68 -9.69 0.46 4.81
N ILE A 69 -9.06 1.38 4.08
CA ILE A 69 -9.61 1.96 2.85
C ILE A 69 -9.83 0.87 1.79
N ILE A 70 -8.85 -0.02 1.58
CA ILE A 70 -8.94 -1.13 0.62
C ILE A 70 -10.13 -2.05 0.93
N VAL A 71 -10.30 -2.42 2.20
CA VAL A 71 -11.40 -3.29 2.65
C VAL A 71 -12.74 -2.59 2.48
N PHE A 72 -12.84 -1.32 2.86
CA PHE A 72 -14.07 -0.55 2.69
C PHE A 72 -14.46 -0.44 1.20
N MET A 73 -13.50 -0.12 0.32
CA MET A 73 -13.75 -0.03 -1.13
C MET A 73 -14.24 -1.35 -1.73
N VAL A 74 -13.68 -2.50 -1.34
CA VAL A 74 -14.09 -3.80 -1.93
C VAL A 74 -15.45 -4.30 -1.41
N ILE A 75 -15.84 -3.90 -0.19
CA ILE A 75 -17.11 -4.29 0.42
C ILE A 75 -18.23 -3.36 -0.05
N ALA A 76 -18.04 -2.04 0.08
CA ALA A 76 -19.06 -1.07 -0.27
C ALA A 76 -19.21 -0.91 -1.79
N ARG A 77 -18.13 -1.13 -2.56
CA ARG A 77 -18.05 -0.93 -4.02
C ARG A 77 -18.81 0.32 -4.47
N PRO A 78 -18.48 1.49 -3.89
CA PRO A 78 -19.14 2.70 -4.33
C PRO A 78 -18.69 2.97 -5.76
N PHE A 79 -19.65 3.16 -6.67
CA PHE A 79 -19.50 3.60 -8.07
C PHE A 79 -18.70 2.70 -9.04
#